data_AF-A0A9D4XZE7-F1
#
_entry.id   AF-A0A9D4XZE7-F1
#
_cell.length_a   1.000
_cell.length_b   1.000
_cell.length_c   1.000
_cell.angle_alpha   90.00
_cell.angle_beta   90.00
_cell.angle_gamma   90.00
#
_symmetry.space_group_name_H-M   'P 1'
#
loop_
_entity.id
_entity.type
_entity.pdbx_description
1 polymer ?
#
loop_
_entity_poly.entity_id
_entity_poly.type
_entity_poly.pdbx_seq_one_letter_code
_entity_poly.pdbx_strand_id
1 'polypeptide(L)'
;MADAITEHDELMRIVYSFGICHEHPGTFVLTYIRSTNPHHEYIGLYPKGFRFRKKMFEDIDRLVAYFQRHIDDPQNDSAPSIRSVAAMVPMRSPATGGSSGASGAVAA
;
A
#
# COMPACT_ATOMS: atom_id res chain seq x y z
N MET A 1 -2.12 12.20 -47.64
CA MET A 1 -0.94 12.18 -46.75
C MET A 1 -1.33 12.79 -45.40
N ALA A 2 -2.42 12.29 -44.84
CA ALA A 2 -2.72 12.42 -43.42
C ALA A 2 -2.22 11.12 -42.76
N ASP A 3 -2.08 11.13 -41.44
CA ASP A 3 -1.71 9.98 -40.57
C ASP A 3 -0.27 9.97 -40.04
N ALA A 4 0.29 11.16 -39.76
CA ALA A 4 1.51 11.31 -38.95
C ALA A 4 1.25 11.92 -37.56
N ILE A 5 0.07 11.71 -36.96
CA ILE A 5 -0.29 12.26 -35.64
C ILE A 5 -1.16 11.30 -34.83
N THR A 6 -0.78 10.04 -34.64
CA THR A 6 -1.44 9.20 -33.60
C THR A 6 -0.59 8.02 -33.08
N GLU A 7 0.74 8.17 -32.96
CA GLU A 7 1.59 7.09 -32.40
C GLU A 7 2.54 7.58 -31.29
N HIS A 8 2.10 8.47 -30.40
CA HIS A 8 2.91 8.82 -29.22
C HIS A 8 2.14 8.94 -27.89
N ASP A 9 0.83 8.67 -27.86
CA ASP A 9 0.03 8.87 -26.64
C ASP A 9 -0.58 7.57 -26.06
N GLU A 10 -0.21 6.40 -26.59
CA GLU A 10 -0.78 5.13 -26.12
C GLU A 10 0.07 4.39 -25.07
N LEU A 11 1.30 4.83 -24.79
CA LEU A 11 2.29 4.05 -24.02
C LEU A 11 2.33 4.30 -22.50
N MET A 12 1.47 5.16 -21.93
CA MET A 12 1.44 5.38 -20.47
C MET A 12 0.03 5.44 -19.89
N ARG A 13 -0.86 4.56 -20.35
CA ARG A 13 -2.17 4.37 -19.71
C ARG A 13 -1.98 3.67 -18.36
N ILE A 14 -2.02 4.47 -17.29
CA ILE A 14 -1.99 3.97 -15.91
C ILE A 14 -3.42 3.66 -15.47
N VAL A 15 -3.64 2.44 -14.99
CA VAL A 15 -4.93 2.04 -14.42
C VAL A 15 -5.00 2.53 -12.97
N TYR A 16 -6.11 3.18 -12.63
CA TYR A 16 -6.40 3.63 -11.27
C TYR A 16 -7.88 3.49 -10.91
N SER A 17 -8.16 3.32 -9.62
CA SER A 17 -9.51 3.19 -9.07
C SER A 17 -9.63 3.80 -7.68
N PHE A 18 -10.82 4.25 -7.33
CA PHE A 18 -11.17 4.70 -5.99
C PHE A 18 -11.82 3.57 -5.19
N GLY A 19 -11.47 3.46 -3.91
CA GLY A 19 -12.07 2.53 -2.96
C GLY A 19 -12.38 3.21 -1.63
N ILE A 20 -13.30 2.64 -0.86
CA ILE A 20 -13.66 3.15 0.47
C ILE A 20 -12.67 2.60 1.51
N CYS A 21 -12.16 3.47 2.40
CA CYS A 21 -11.36 3.02 3.53
C CYS A 21 -12.28 2.77 4.73
N HIS A 22 -12.43 1.50 5.12
CA HIS A 22 -13.23 1.12 6.29
C HIS A 22 -12.52 1.39 7.62
N GLU A 23 -11.19 1.38 7.63
CA GLU A 23 -10.36 1.56 8.82
C GLU A 23 -10.30 3.04 9.27
N HIS A 24 -10.43 3.97 8.33
CA HIS A 24 -10.35 5.41 8.58
C HIS A 24 -11.57 6.13 7.99
N PRO A 25 -12.67 6.27 8.76
CA PRO A 25 -13.86 6.99 8.32
C PRO A 25 -13.53 8.40 7.82
N GLY A 26 -14.20 8.82 6.75
CA GLY A 26 -13.91 10.10 6.09
C GLY A 26 -12.66 10.08 5.22
N THR A 27 -12.12 8.90 4.89
CA THR A 27 -11.02 8.73 3.94
C THR A 27 -11.41 7.73 2.84
N PHE A 28 -10.99 7.98 1.61
CA PHE A 28 -11.03 6.98 0.53
C PHE A 28 -9.62 6.76 -0.02
N VAL A 29 -9.43 5.64 -0.71
CA VAL A 29 -8.13 5.23 -1.26
C VAL A 29 -8.14 5.36 -2.79
N LEU A 30 -7.13 6.05 -3.32
CA LEU A 30 -6.80 6.04 -4.74
C LEU A 30 -5.69 5.00 -4.95
N THR A 31 -6.02 3.95 -5.70
CA THR A 31 -5.08 2.87 -6.03
C THR A 31 -4.67 2.96 -7.49
N TYR A 32 -3.39 2.85 -7.80
CA TYR A 32 -2.88 2.90 -9.18
C TYR A 32 -1.65 2.01 -9.39
N ILE A 33 -1.44 1.55 -10.62
CA ILE A 33 -0.30 0.71 -11.00
C ILE A 33 0.52 1.44 -12.07
N ARG A 34 1.66 2.03 -11.67
CA ARG A 34 2.58 2.73 -12.57
C ARG A 34 3.64 1.82 -13.17
N SER A 35 4.10 0.84 -12.40
CA SER A 35 5.04 -0.20 -12.83
C SER A 35 4.49 -1.54 -12.34
N THR A 36 5.28 -2.34 -11.61
CA THR A 36 4.85 -3.67 -11.19
C THR A 36 4.03 -3.68 -9.90
N ASN A 37 4.25 -2.72 -8.99
CA ASN A 37 3.59 -2.70 -7.69
C ASN A 37 2.40 -1.72 -7.65
N PRO A 38 1.26 -2.11 -7.04
CA PRO A 38 0.18 -1.19 -6.79
C PRO A 38 0.58 -0.16 -5.72
N HIS A 39 0.24 1.09 -5.98
CA HIS A 39 0.39 2.20 -5.05
C HIS A 39 -0.98 2.56 -4.48
N HIS A 40 -1.04 2.78 -3.17
CA HIS A 40 -2.26 3.21 -2.47
C HIS A 40 -2.02 4.58 -1.85
N GLU A 41 -2.82 5.56 -2.22
CA GLU A 41 -2.79 6.89 -1.63
C GLU A 41 -4.13 7.25 -1.00
N TYR A 42 -4.06 7.86 0.19
CA TYR A 42 -5.25 8.22 0.95
C TYR A 42 -5.71 9.65 0.61
N ILE A 43 -7.03 9.79 0.48
CA ILE A 43 -7.69 11.06 0.21
C ILE A 43 -8.67 11.33 1.35
N GLY A 44 -8.43 12.44 2.05
CA GLY A 44 -9.28 12.87 3.15
C GLY A 44 -10.50 13.65 2.65
N LEU A 45 -11.68 13.31 3.17
CA LEU A 45 -12.94 13.99 2.92
C LEU A 45 -13.10 15.13 3.93
N TYR A 46 -13.33 16.34 3.44
CA TYR A 46 -13.62 17.52 4.26
C TYR A 46 -14.87 18.23 3.72
N PRO A 47 -15.59 19.00 4.55
CA PRO A 47 -16.75 19.77 4.09
C PRO A 47 -16.43 20.72 2.92
N LYS A 48 -15.17 21.18 2.84
CA LYS A 48 -14.64 22.06 1.79
C LYS A 48 -14.07 21.33 0.56
N GLY A 49 -14.18 19.99 0.51
CA GLY A 49 -13.68 19.17 -0.60
C GLY A 49 -12.69 18.08 -0.17
N PHE A 50 -11.71 17.79 -1.03
CA PHE A 50 -10.84 16.62 -0.95
C PHE A 50 -9.39 17.01 -0.63
N ARG A 51 -8.77 16.33 0.34
CA ARG A 51 -7.36 16.53 0.67
C ARG A 51 -6.50 15.40 0.11
N PHE A 52 -5.59 15.72 -0.81
CA PHE A 52 -4.68 14.76 -1.45
C PHE A 52 -3.26 15.33 -1.51
N ARG A 53 -2.24 14.54 -1.15
CA ARG A 53 -0.82 14.97 -1.07
C ARG A 53 -0.61 16.35 -0.43
N LYS A 54 -1.28 16.60 0.71
CA LYS A 54 -1.27 17.88 1.46
C LYS A 54 -1.91 19.08 0.75
N LYS A 55 -2.51 18.90 -0.44
CA LYS A 55 -3.29 19.93 -1.15
C LYS A 55 -4.79 19.71 -0.95
N MET A 56 -5.55 20.80 -0.98
CA MET A 56 -7.02 20.79 -0.97
C MET A 56 -7.55 20.99 -2.38
N PHE A 57 -8.56 20.21 -2.75
CA PHE A 57 -9.27 20.29 -4.02
C PHE A 57 -10.75 20.48 -3.73
N GLU A 58 -11.39 21.43 -4.39
CA GLU A 58 -12.82 21.70 -4.23
C GLU A 58 -13.67 20.58 -4.85
N ASP A 59 -13.23 20.08 -6.01
CA ASP A 59 -13.94 19.07 -6.79
C ASP A 59 -13.04 17.89 -7.13
N ILE A 60 -13.65 16.74 -7.40
CA ILE A 60 -12.93 15.50 -7.72
C ILE A 60 -12.19 15.60 -9.05
N ASP A 61 -12.73 16.32 -10.04
CA ASP A 61 -12.09 16.51 -11.34
C ASP A 61 -10.73 17.21 -11.22
N ARG A 62 -10.63 18.21 -10.34
CA ARG A 62 -9.36 18.93 -10.09
C ARG A 62 -8.34 18.03 -9.40
N LEU A 63 -8.80 17.18 -8.47
CA LEU A 63 -7.95 16.20 -7.81
C LEU A 63 -7.41 15.19 -8.84
N VAL A 64 -8.28 14.64 -9.69
CA VAL A 64 -7.90 13.66 -10.72
C VAL A 64 -6.95 14.29 -11.74
N ALA A 65 -7.24 15.49 -12.23
CA ALA A 65 -6.35 16.20 -13.15
C ALA A 65 -4.98 16.49 -12.50
N TYR A 66 -4.96 16.83 -11.20
CA TYR A 66 -3.71 17.00 -10.46
C TYR A 66 -2.95 15.69 -10.34
N PHE A 67 -3.62 14.60 -9.95
CA PHE A 67 -3.05 13.28 -9.88
C PHE A 67 -2.42 12.88 -11.21
N GLN A 68 -3.17 12.98 -12.32
CA GLN A 68 -2.72 12.64 -13.67
C GLN A 68 -1.44 13.38 -14.08
N ARG A 69 -1.30 14.66 -13.72
CA ARG A 69 -0.08 15.45 -14.02
C ARG A 69 1.12 15.09 -13.16
N HIS A 70 0.91 14.46 -12.00
CA HIS A 70 1.95 14.14 -11.01
C HIS A 70 2.05 12.63 -10.75
N ILE A 71 1.67 11.79 -11.74
CA ILE A 71 1.79 10.33 -11.61
C ILE A 71 3.27 9.90 -11.63
N ASP A 72 4.10 10.60 -12.42
CA ASP A 72 5.52 10.27 -12.59
C ASP A 72 6.44 10.90 -11.55
N ASP A 73 5.91 11.84 -10.74
CA ASP A 73 6.69 12.47 -9.69
C ASP A 73 7.18 11.42 -8.68
N PRO A 74 8.48 11.43 -8.30
CA PRO A 74 8.98 10.54 -7.28
C PRO A 74 8.17 10.75 -6.01
N GLN A 75 7.52 9.67 -5.57
CA GLN A 75 6.62 9.69 -4.43
C GLN A 75 7.44 10.05 -3.19
N ASN A 76 7.30 11.28 -2.71
CA ASN A 76 8.02 11.73 -1.52
C ASN A 76 7.58 10.86 -0.34
N ASP A 77 8.44 9.93 0.06
CA ASP A 77 8.27 8.93 1.13
C ASP A 77 7.53 9.51 2.33
N SER A 78 6.23 9.28 2.41
CA SER A 78 5.42 9.71 3.57
C SER A 78 4.42 8.66 4.02
N ALA A 79 4.49 7.45 3.47
CA ALA A 79 3.86 6.29 4.09
C ALA A 79 4.95 5.49 4.80
N PRO A 80 4.92 5.34 6.14
CA PRO A 80 5.72 4.31 6.76
C PRO A 80 5.25 2.99 6.15
N SER A 81 6.17 2.32 5.44
CA SER A 81 5.97 0.97 4.97
C SER A 81 5.44 0.13 6.14
N ILE A 82 4.20 -0.37 6.07
CA ILE A 82 3.62 -1.35 7.00
C ILE A 82 4.31 -2.72 6.76
N ARG A 83 5.64 -2.70 6.59
CA ARG A 83 6.47 -3.89 6.60
C ARG A 83 6.79 -4.18 8.06
N SER A 84 6.01 -5.11 8.60
CA SER A 84 6.52 -6.11 9.54
C SER A 84 6.68 -5.69 11.00
N VAL A 85 5.60 -5.34 11.68
CA VAL A 85 5.52 -5.50 13.15
C VAL A 85 5.48 -6.99 13.54
N ALA A 86 4.97 -7.85 12.66
CA ALA A 86 4.85 -9.29 12.89
C ALA A 86 6.18 -10.06 13.03
N ALA A 87 7.33 -9.43 12.76
CA ALA A 87 8.64 -10.08 12.80
C ALA A 87 9.35 -10.00 14.18
N MET A 88 8.77 -9.35 15.19
CA MET A 88 9.40 -9.15 16.52
C MET A 88 8.89 -10.12 17.59
N VAL A 89 8.85 -11.42 17.33
CA VAL A 89 8.61 -12.42 18.39
C VAL A 89 9.90 -13.20 18.66
N PRO A 90 10.59 -12.97 19.79
CA PRO A 90 11.65 -13.87 20.23
C PRO A 90 11.05 -15.25 20.53
N MET A 91 11.53 -16.30 19.86
CA MET A 91 11.16 -17.68 20.19
C MET A 91 11.66 -18.02 21.59
N ARG A 92 10.77 -18.01 22.60
CA ARG A 92 11.07 -18.56 23.91
C ARG A 92 10.63 -20.02 23.92
N SER A 93 11.55 -20.94 23.60
CA SER A 93 11.31 -22.37 23.72
C SER A 93 11.00 -22.74 25.18
N PRO A 94 9.85 -23.36 25.51
CA PRO A 94 9.68 -24.05 26.77
C PRO A 94 10.16 -25.48 26.57
N ALA A 95 11.40 -25.78 26.99
CA ALA A 95 11.79 -27.15 27.25
C ALA A 95 11.18 -27.56 28.61
N THR A 96 9.93 -28.00 28.60
CA THR A 96 9.26 -28.63 29.75
C THR A 96 8.74 -30.00 29.33
N GLY A 97 9.37 -31.04 29.87
CA GLY A 97 8.94 -32.43 29.78
C GLY A 97 10.16 -33.35 29.75
N GLY A 98 10.34 -34.32 30.65
CA GLY A 98 9.52 -34.83 31.73
C GLY A 98 10.33 -35.92 32.44
N SER A 99 10.08 -36.07 33.73
CA SER A 99 10.65 -37.09 34.61
C SER A 99 10.08 -38.50 34.37
N SER A 100 10.77 -39.51 34.92
CA SER A 100 10.45 -40.94 35.06
C SER A 100 10.81 -41.81 33.86
N GLY A 101 11.52 -42.94 33.93
CA GLY A 101 12.04 -43.76 35.03
C GLY A 101 12.02 -45.22 34.53
N ALA A 102 13.14 -45.96 34.52
CA ALA A 102 13.15 -47.43 34.43
C ALA A 102 14.55 -47.99 34.69
N SER A 103 14.59 -48.90 35.67
CA SER A 103 15.71 -49.70 36.18
C SER A 103 16.20 -50.77 35.20
N GLY A 104 17.43 -51.29 35.39
CA GLY A 104 17.76 -52.67 34.98
C GLY A 104 19.18 -52.88 34.44
N ALA A 105 19.92 -53.77 35.09
CA ALA A 105 21.30 -54.19 34.84
C ALA A 105 21.49 -55.15 33.65
N VAL A 106 22.72 -55.19 33.08
CA VAL A 106 23.48 -56.36 32.56
C VAL A 106 24.88 -55.85 32.13
N ALA A 107 26.00 -56.22 32.78
CA ALA A 107 26.79 -57.46 32.65
C ALA A 107 27.53 -57.63 31.30
N ALA A 108 28.85 -57.39 31.33
CA ALA A 108 29.91 -58.18 30.66
C ALA A 108 31.29 -57.71 31.16
#